data_AF-A0A7Y6X5Q5-F1
#
_entry.id   AF-A0A7Y6X5Q5-F1
#
_cell.length_a   1.000
_cell.length_b   1.000
_cell.length_c   1.000
_cell.angle_alpha   90.00
_cell.angle_beta   90.00
_cell.angle_gamma   90.00
#
_symmetry.space_group_name_H-M   'P 1'
#
loop_
_entity.id
_entity.type
_entity.pdbx_description
1 polymer ?
#
loop_
_entity_poly.entity_id
_entity_poly.type
_entity_poly.pdbx_seq_one_letter_code
_entity_poly.pdbx_strand_id
1 'polypeptide(L)'
;MARPTKLTPEIQKQICDYLRSGLFRRAASGLVGVDEQTLSRWFHRGASEARGPYREFFVAVNRAEAEFMQSATETLQAASTTNPKHVQWLLSRRFPELYGRRDNVEAKSPEDQTADTAALRELLIDRLGKFLPDEPPPPADAATPVPLDDKGGE
;
A
#
# COMPACT_ATOMS: atom_id res chain seq x y z
N MET A 1 -39.35 19.32 20.95
CA MET A 1 -37.94 19.72 21.18
C MET A 1 -37.04 18.58 20.76
N ALA A 2 -35.98 18.84 19.99
CA ALA A 2 -35.03 17.81 19.57
C ALA A 2 -34.26 17.28 20.78
N ARG A 3 -34.03 15.96 20.84
CA ARG A 3 -33.22 15.33 21.89
C ARG A 3 -31.80 15.92 21.83
N PRO A 4 -31.25 16.46 22.94
CA PRO A 4 -29.90 17.02 22.92
C PRO A 4 -28.89 15.95 22.50
N THR A 5 -28.02 16.32 21.57
CA THR A 5 -26.95 15.46 21.09
C THR A 5 -25.87 15.35 22.15
N LYS A 6 -25.21 14.18 22.25
CA LYS A 6 -24.03 14.03 23.11
C LYS A 6 -22.83 14.88 22.65
N LEU A 7 -22.86 15.38 21.41
CA LEU A 7 -21.89 16.35 20.91
C LEU A 7 -22.25 17.73 21.49
N THR A 8 -21.50 18.14 22.51
CA THR A 8 -21.59 19.48 23.10
C THR A 8 -20.40 20.34 22.65
N PRO A 9 -20.49 21.68 22.74
CA PRO A 9 -19.36 22.56 22.43
C PRO A 9 -18.09 22.25 23.25
N GLU A 10 -18.24 21.82 24.50
CA GLU A 10 -17.13 21.45 25.38
C GLU A 10 -16.42 20.19 24.89
N ILE A 11 -17.18 19.14 24.54
CA ILE A 11 -16.64 17.90 23.98
C ILE A 11 -15.95 18.19 22.64
N GLN A 12 -16.57 18.99 21.78
CA GLN A 12 -15.95 19.42 20.52
C GLN A 12 -14.61 20.13 20.78
N LYS A 13 -14.58 21.08 21.72
CA LYS A 13 -13.36 21.81 22.06
C LYS A 13 -12.27 20.86 22.54
N GLN A 14 -12.56 19.97 23.48
CA GLN A 14 -11.59 19.00 24.01
C GLN A 14 -11.03 18.09 22.91
N ILE A 15 -11.91 17.56 22.03
CA ILE A 15 -11.47 16.76 20.89
C ILE A 15 -10.51 17.57 20.01
N CYS A 16 -10.88 18.80 19.64
CA CYS A 16 -10.03 19.64 18.80
C CYS A 16 -8.71 20.02 19.48
N ASP A 17 -8.70 20.22 20.80
CA ASP A 17 -7.47 20.48 21.57
C ASP A 17 -6.51 19.29 21.49
N TYR A 18 -7.00 18.05 21.64
CA TYR A 18 -6.18 16.85 21.49
C TYR A 18 -5.67 16.65 20.06
N LEU A 19 -6.51 16.90 19.05
CA LEU A 19 -6.09 16.79 17.65
C LEU A 19 -5.01 17.82 17.30
N ARG A 20 -5.11 19.06 17.80
CA ARG A 20 -4.07 20.09 17.65
C ARG A 20 -2.73 19.67 18.25
N SER A 21 -2.75 18.89 19.34
CA SER A 21 -1.52 18.32 19.93
C SER A 21 -0.98 17.10 19.18
N GLY A 22 -1.63 16.66 18.10
CA GLY A 22 -1.16 15.56 17.26
C GLY A 22 -1.71 14.19 17.60
N LEU A 23 -2.72 14.10 18.47
CA LEU A 23 -3.37 12.82 18.73
C LEU A 23 -4.28 12.44 17.57
N PHE A 24 -4.45 11.13 17.36
CA PHE A 24 -5.45 10.61 16.43
C PHE A 24 -6.86 10.70 17.02
N ARG A 25 -7.86 10.79 16.15
CA ARG A 25 -9.29 10.84 16.52
C ARG A 25 -9.71 9.74 17.50
N ARG A 26 -9.18 8.53 17.33
CA ARG A 26 -9.41 7.37 18.24
C ARG A 26 -8.90 7.63 19.66
N ALA A 27 -7.72 8.21 19.80
CA ALA A 27 -7.17 8.56 21.11
C ALA A 27 -7.95 9.72 21.73
N ALA A 28 -8.26 10.76 20.94
CA ALA A 28 -9.07 11.89 21.37
C ALA A 28 -10.47 11.46 21.85
N SER A 29 -11.12 10.50 21.16
CA SER A 29 -12.43 9.99 21.59
C SER A 29 -12.34 9.27 22.93
N GLY A 30 -11.33 8.41 23.11
CA GLY A 30 -11.09 7.71 24.37
C GLY A 30 -10.84 8.66 25.55
N LEU A 31 -10.06 9.72 25.34
CA LEU A 31 -9.75 10.72 26.38
C LEU A 31 -10.97 11.54 26.83
N VAL A 32 -11.92 11.75 25.92
CA VAL A 32 -13.17 12.50 26.20
C VAL A 32 -14.31 11.56 26.62
N GLY A 33 -14.07 10.25 26.68
CA GLY A 33 -15.08 9.26 27.07
C GLY A 33 -16.16 9.02 26.01
N VAL A 34 -15.85 9.29 24.74
CA VAL A 34 -16.73 9.04 23.60
C VAL A 34 -16.26 7.79 22.87
N ASP A 35 -17.19 6.88 22.58
CA ASP A 35 -16.90 5.71 21.75
C ASP A 35 -16.39 6.12 20.36
N GLU A 36 -15.38 5.40 19.86
CA GLU A 36 -14.70 5.73 18.60
C GLU A 36 -15.68 5.75 17.41
N GLN A 37 -16.61 4.80 17.35
CA GLN A 37 -17.61 4.76 16.27
C GLN A 37 -18.54 5.96 16.35
N THR A 38 -18.84 6.45 17.56
CA THR A 38 -19.68 7.64 17.77
C THR A 38 -19.00 8.89 17.21
N LEU A 39 -17.73 9.12 17.53
CA LEU A 39 -16.97 10.25 16.97
C LEU A 39 -16.87 10.12 15.45
N SER A 40 -16.56 8.93 14.93
CA SER A 40 -16.50 8.66 13.50
C SER A 40 -17.82 9.00 12.80
N ARG A 41 -18.97 8.57 13.35
CA ARG A 41 -20.29 8.90 12.80
C ARG A 41 -20.56 10.40 12.78
N TRP A 42 -20.19 11.13 13.83
CA TRP A 42 -20.34 12.59 13.85
C TRP A 42 -19.51 13.27 12.77
N PHE A 43 -18.26 12.85 12.61
CA PHE A 43 -17.37 13.39 11.58
C PHE A 43 -17.90 13.14 10.16
N HIS A 44 -18.25 11.89 9.83
CA HIS A 44 -18.75 11.54 8.50
C HIS A 44 -20.10 12.21 8.21
N ARG A 45 -20.99 12.31 9.21
CA ARG A 45 -22.24 13.03 9.07
C ARG A 45 -22.02 14.52 8.75
N GLY A 46 -21.07 15.16 9.44
CA GLY A 46 -20.70 16.55 9.20
C GLY A 46 -20.08 16.82 7.83
N ALA A 47 -19.51 15.80 7.17
CA ALA A 47 -19.04 15.92 5.79
C ALA A 47 -20.20 16.11 4.80
N SER A 48 -21.35 15.49 5.07
CA SER A 48 -22.53 15.51 4.18
C SER A 48 -23.53 16.63 4.51
N GLU A 49 -23.52 17.18 5.72
CA GLU A 49 -24.42 18.26 6.12
C GLU A 49 -23.94 19.63 5.64
N ALA A 50 -24.84 20.48 5.14
CA ALA A 50 -24.50 21.83 4.72
C ALA A 50 -24.30 22.81 5.90
N ARG A 51 -24.97 22.57 7.03
CA ARG A 51 -24.95 23.42 8.24
C ARG A 51 -25.36 22.61 9.46
N GLY A 52 -25.11 23.16 10.65
CA GLY A 52 -25.49 22.57 11.93
C GLY A 52 -24.30 22.02 12.72
N PRO A 53 -24.54 21.48 13.93
CA PRO A 53 -23.48 21.14 14.88
C PRO A 53 -22.50 20.09 14.35
N TYR A 54 -22.96 19.11 13.57
CA TYR A 54 -22.05 18.11 12.98
C TYR A 54 -21.19 18.71 11.87
N ARG A 55 -21.74 19.63 11.06
CA ARG A 55 -20.96 20.35 10.05
C ARG A 55 -19.90 21.23 10.69
N GLU A 56 -20.26 21.96 11.74
CA GLU A 56 -19.32 22.79 12.51
C GLU A 56 -18.22 21.93 13.15
N PHE A 57 -18.59 20.78 13.73
CA PHE A 57 -17.63 19.80 14.25
C PHE A 57 -16.68 19.28 13.16
N PHE A 58 -17.19 18.91 11.99
CA PHE A 58 -16.37 18.45 10.87
C PHE A 58 -15.35 19.53 10.45
N VAL A 59 -15.79 20.78 10.30
CA VAL A 59 -14.90 21.89 9.95
C VAL A 59 -13.85 22.11 11.05
N ALA A 60 -14.25 22.09 12.32
CA ALA A 60 -13.35 22.28 13.45
C ALA A 60 -12.29 21.16 13.57
N VAL A 61 -12.69 19.90 13.35
CA VAL A 61 -11.76 18.75 13.34
C VAL A 61 -10.74 18.86 12.22
N ASN A 62 -11.17 19.14 10.98
CA ASN A 62 -10.23 19.30 9.86
C ASN A 62 -9.27 20.47 10.10
N ARG A 63 -9.77 21.57 10.67
CA ARG A 63 -8.94 22.72 11.05
C ARG A 63 -7.90 22.32 12.10
N ALA A 64 -8.31 21.64 13.17
CA ALA A 64 -7.40 21.21 14.23
C ALA A 64 -6.29 20.29 13.73
N GLU A 65 -6.62 19.36 12.83
CA GLU A 65 -5.63 18.48 12.19
C GLU A 65 -4.69 19.25 11.26
N ALA A 66 -5.20 20.25 10.52
CA ALA A 66 -4.37 21.13 9.72
C ALA A 66 -3.41 21.98 10.57
N GLU A 67 -3.87 22.50 11.70
CA GLU A 67 -3.06 23.25 12.67
C GLU A 67 -1.93 22.37 13.25
N PHE A 68 -2.21 21.09 13.54
CA PHE A 68 -1.15 20.15 13.92
C PHE A 68 -0.15 19.91 12.77
N MET A 69 -0.62 19.66 11.55
CA MET A 69 0.27 19.45 10.40
C MET A 69 1.17 20.67 10.14
N GLN A 70 0.64 21.88 10.32
CA GLN A 70 1.42 23.11 10.24
C GLN A 70 2.52 23.13 11.31
N SER A 71 2.16 22.95 12.58
CA SER A 71 3.11 22.95 13.71
C SER A 71 4.20 21.87 13.57
N ALA A 72 3.82 20.67 13.12
CA ALA A 72 4.76 19.59 12.83
C ALA A 72 5.72 19.95 11.69
N THR A 73 5.22 20.63 10.65
CA THR A 73 6.04 21.10 9.52
C THR A 73 7.01 22.20 9.97
N GLU A 74 6.56 23.16 10.79
CA GLU A 74 7.41 24.21 11.36
C GLU A 74 8.51 23.60 12.23
N THR A 75 8.19 22.60 13.06
CA THR A 75 9.16 21.85 13.86
C THR A 75 10.19 21.15 12.97
N LEU A 76 9.74 20.52 11.88
CA LEU A 76 10.62 19.86 10.91
C LEU A 76 11.54 20.86 10.19
N GLN A 77 11.01 22.03 9.80
CA GLN A 77 11.78 23.11 9.20
C GLN A 77 12.83 23.66 10.18
N ALA A 78 12.46 23.88 11.44
CA ALA A 78 13.42 24.29 12.47
C ALA A 78 14.54 23.26 12.64
N ALA A 79 14.21 21.96 12.75
CA ALA A 79 15.20 20.89 12.84
C ALA A 79 16.11 20.78 11.60
N SER A 80 15.62 21.21 10.43
CA SER A 80 16.39 21.18 9.19
C SER A 80 17.58 22.14 9.18
N THR A 81 17.57 23.16 10.04
CA THR A 81 18.70 24.10 10.21
C THR A 81 19.95 23.39 10.73
N THR A 82 19.78 22.37 11.57
CA THR A 82 20.88 21.53 12.10
C THR A 82 21.16 20.35 11.19
N ASN A 83 20.12 19.73 10.62
CA ASN A 83 20.26 18.56 9.76
C ASN A 83 19.43 18.71 8.47
N PRO A 84 20.07 19.05 7.34
CA PRO A 84 19.41 19.23 6.05
C PRO A 84 18.63 18.00 5.53
N LYS A 85 18.90 16.80 6.07
CA LYS A 85 18.15 15.59 5.71
C LYS A 85 16.65 15.70 5.99
N HIS A 86 16.24 16.49 6.99
CA HIS A 86 14.83 16.68 7.33
C HIS A 86 14.06 17.40 6.22
N VAL A 87 14.63 18.47 5.65
CA VAL A 87 14.01 19.18 4.52
C VAL A 87 14.10 18.35 3.23
N GLN A 88 15.19 17.62 3.02
CA GLN A 88 15.31 16.69 1.90
C GLN A 88 14.23 15.60 1.94
N TRP A 89 13.99 15.01 3.12
CA TRP A 89 12.92 14.04 3.33
C TRP A 89 11.55 14.64 3.00
N LEU A 90 11.25 15.86 3.48
CA LEU A 90 9.98 16.53 3.18
C LEU A 90 9.80 16.78 1.68
N LEU A 91 10.83 17.33 1.01
CA LEU A 91 10.79 17.63 -0.42
C LEU A 91 10.62 16.38 -1.27
N SER A 92 11.35 15.30 -0.97
CA SER A 92 11.21 14.02 -1.68
C SER A 92 9.80 13.41 -1.59
N ARG A 93 9.08 13.64 -0.48
CA ARG A 93 7.70 13.17 -0.29
C ARG A 93 6.68 14.09 -0.95
N ARG A 94 6.89 15.40 -0.93
CA ARG A 94 5.96 16.40 -1.48
C ARG A 94 6.07 16.53 -3.00
N PHE A 95 7.27 16.36 -3.53
CA PHE A 95 7.62 16.57 -4.93
C PHE A 95 8.50 15.41 -5.44
N PRO A 96 7.95 14.17 -5.50
CA PRO A 96 8.72 12.99 -5.89
C PRO A 96 9.28 13.07 -7.32
N GLU A 97 8.63 13.78 -8.24
CA GLU A 97 9.14 13.95 -9.60
C GLU A 97 10.42 14.80 -9.65
N LEU A 98 10.54 15.78 -8.75
CA LEU A 98 11.67 16.73 -8.72
C LEU A 98 12.79 16.25 -7.79
N TYR A 99 12.44 15.66 -6.64
CA TYR A 99 13.39 15.29 -5.58
C TYR A 99 13.37 13.80 -5.23
N GLY A 100 12.63 12.99 -5.99
CA GLY A 100 12.64 11.54 -5.84
C GLY A 100 13.99 10.94 -6.19
N ARG A 101 14.26 9.76 -5.64
CA ARG A 101 15.47 9.01 -5.97
C ARG A 101 15.42 8.62 -7.45
N ARG A 102 16.38 9.10 -8.23
CA ARG A 102 16.61 8.60 -9.58
C ARG A 102 17.45 7.35 -9.47
N ASP A 103 16.83 6.20 -9.71
CA ASP A 103 17.57 4.99 -9.95
C ASP A 103 18.12 5.11 -11.37
N ASN A 104 19.40 5.43 -11.49
CA ASN A 104 20.10 5.34 -12.77
C ASN A 104 20.17 3.86 -13.13
N VAL A 105 19.13 3.36 -13.79
CA VAL A 105 19.18 2.05 -14.43
C VAL A 105 20.07 2.26 -15.65
N GLU A 106 21.36 1.94 -15.50
CA GLU A 106 22.21 1.72 -16.66
C GLU A 106 21.56 0.62 -17.48
N ALA A 107 20.92 0.99 -18.60
CA ALA A 107 20.39 0.03 -19.54
C ALA A 107 21.58 -0.76 -20.09
N LYS A 108 21.74 -2.00 -19.63
CA LYS A 108 22.74 -2.93 -20.18
C LYS A 108 22.59 -2.98 -21.70
N SER A 109 23.71 -3.01 -22.42
CA SER A 109 23.71 -3.18 -23.87
C SER A 109 22.89 -4.42 -24.25
N PRO A 110 22.14 -4.42 -25.37
CA PRO A 110 21.43 -5.61 -25.83
C PRO A 110 22.35 -6.85 -25.92
N GLU A 111 23.64 -6.65 -26.21
CA GLU A 111 24.65 -7.71 -26.23
C GLU A 111 24.85 -8.34 -24.83
N ASP A 112 25.01 -7.51 -23.80
CA ASP A 112 25.16 -7.98 -22.41
C ASP A 112 23.91 -8.71 -21.92
N GLN A 113 22.72 -8.26 -22.32
CA GLN A 113 21.46 -8.93 -22.01
C GLN A 113 21.37 -10.31 -22.68
N THR A 114 21.81 -10.42 -23.94
CA THR A 114 21.84 -11.71 -24.63
C THR A 114 22.87 -12.68 -24.02
N ALA A 115 24.03 -12.19 -23.62
CA ALA A 115 25.04 -12.98 -22.94
C ALA A 115 24.54 -13.49 -21.56
N ASP A 116 23.91 -12.62 -20.76
CA ASP A 116 23.33 -12.99 -19.47
C ASP A 116 22.21 -14.04 -19.60
N THR A 117 21.33 -13.88 -20.61
CA THR A 117 20.24 -14.84 -20.84
C THR A 117 20.75 -16.19 -21.37
N ALA A 118 21.82 -16.19 -22.17
CA ALA A 118 22.48 -17.42 -22.62
C ALA A 118 23.15 -18.15 -21.46
N ALA A 119 23.92 -17.45 -20.63
CA ALA A 119 24.56 -18.02 -19.45
C ALA A 119 23.52 -18.55 -18.44
N LEU A 120 22.41 -17.84 -18.25
CA LEU A 120 21.32 -18.29 -17.39
C LEU A 120 20.64 -19.56 -17.93
N ARG A 121 20.43 -19.65 -19.25
CA ARG A 121 19.88 -20.87 -19.89
C ARG A 121 20.82 -22.05 -19.71
N GLU A 122 22.11 -21.87 -19.92
CA GLU A 122 23.11 -22.92 -19.73
C GLU A 122 23.15 -23.41 -18.27
N LEU A 123 23.14 -22.48 -17.32
CA LEU A 123 23.12 -22.81 -15.90
C LEU A 123 21.81 -23.50 -15.47
N LEU A 124 20.68 -23.12 -16.06
CA LEU A 124 19.40 -23.81 -15.86
C LEU A 124 19.42 -25.22 -16.44
N ILE A 125 20.00 -25.42 -17.62
CA ILE A 125 20.13 -26.74 -18.24
C ILE A 125 21.05 -27.65 -17.42
N ASP A 126 22.20 -27.18 -16.95
CA ASP A 126 23.09 -27.96 -16.07
C ASP A 126 22.41 -28.33 -14.75
N ARG A 127 21.62 -27.40 -14.19
CA ARG A 127 20.94 -27.62 -12.92
C ARG A 127 19.69 -28.50 -13.03
N LEU A 128 18.94 -28.40 -14.13
CA LEU A 128 17.75 -29.21 -14.40
C LEU A 128 18.10 -30.57 -15.02
N GLY A 129 19.21 -30.68 -15.75
CA GLY A 129 19.73 -31.95 -16.26
C GLY A 129 20.05 -32.94 -15.14
N LYS A 130 20.42 -32.44 -13.95
CA LYS A 130 20.56 -33.25 -12.72
C LYS A 130 19.23 -33.84 -12.20
N PHE A 131 18.10 -33.35 -12.69
CA PHE A 131 16.74 -33.78 -12.31
C PHE A 131 15.95 -34.41 -13.47
N LEU A 132 16.51 -34.49 -14.68
CA LEU A 132 15.86 -35.08 -15.85
C LEU A 132 16.33 -36.53 -16.03
N PRO A 133 15.45 -37.54 -16.07
CA PRO A 133 15.86 -38.93 -16.29
C PRO A 133 16.43 -39.10 -17.71
N ASP A 134 17.52 -39.87 -17.85
CA ASP A 134 18.30 -40.05 -19.09
C ASP A 134 17.53 -40.72 -20.24
N GLU A 135 16.35 -41.30 -20.00
CA GLU A 135 15.59 -42.02 -21.03
C GLU A 135 14.09 -41.73 -20.91
N PRO A 136 13.42 -41.26 -21.98
CA PRO A 136 11.96 -41.20 -21.98
C PRO A 136 11.42 -42.62 -21.83
N PRO A 137 10.35 -42.85 -21.03
CA PRO A 137 9.79 -44.19 -20.88
C PRO A 137 9.41 -44.74 -22.27
N PRO A 138 9.72 -46.02 -22.56
CA PRO A 138 9.47 -46.58 -23.88
C PRO A 138 7.98 -46.45 -24.23
N PRO A 139 7.64 -46.21 -25.52
CA PRO A 139 6.26 -46.04 -25.93
C PRO A 139 5.47 -47.31 -25.59
N ALA A 140 4.41 -47.15 -24.78
CA ALA A 140 3.43 -48.19 -24.57
C ALA A 140 2.70 -48.46 -25.90
N ASP A 141 2.54 -49.75 -26.20
CA ASP A 141 1.78 -50.33 -27.32
C ASP A 141 2.51 -50.48 -28.67
N ALA A 142 3.44 -51.44 -28.72
CA ALA A 142 3.58 -52.29 -29.91
C ALA A 142 2.50 -53.39 -29.86
N ALA A 143 1.26 -53.03 -30.20
CA ALA A 143 0.22 -54.01 -30.52
C ALA A 143 0.64 -54.74 -31.80
N THR A 144 1.01 -56.02 -31.67
CA THR A 144 1.27 -56.92 -32.80
C THR A 144 0.02 -56.99 -33.68
N PRO A 145 0.09 -56.70 -34.99
CA PRO A 145 -1.04 -56.92 -35.88
C PRO A 145 -1.18 -58.43 -36.11
N VAL A 146 -2.33 -58.99 -35.73
CA VAL A 146 -2.74 -60.35 -36.10
C VAL A 146 -2.93 -60.40 -37.62
N PRO A 147 -2.26 -61.31 -38.35
CA PRO A 147 -2.51 -61.45 -39.78
C PRO A 147 -3.81 -62.22 -40.00
N LEU A 148 -4.71 -61.59 -40.76
CA LEU A 148 -5.88 -62.20 -41.40
C LEU A 148 -5.40 -62.89 -42.69
N ASP A 149 -5.78 -64.15 -42.92
CA ASP A 149 -6.01 -64.81 -44.22
C ASP A 149 -6.39 -66.28 -43.91
N ASP A 150 -7.65 -66.72 -44.00
CA ASP A 150 -8.50 -67.07 -45.17
C ASP A 150 -8.17 -68.42 -45.85
N LYS A 151 -9.25 -69.20 -46.09
CA LYS A 151 -9.41 -70.49 -46.83
C LYS A 151 -9.01 -71.79 -46.09
N GLY A 152 -9.77 -72.89 -46.10
CA GLY A 152 -10.97 -73.28 -46.86
C GLY A 152 -10.83 -74.72 -47.37
N GLY A 153 -11.82 -75.60 -47.05
CA GLY A 153 -12.03 -76.95 -47.63
C GLY A 153 -11.20 -78.07 -46.97
N GLU A 154 -11.69 -79.28 -46.69
CA GLU A 154 -12.95 -80.02 -46.97
C GLU A 154 -13.22 -80.96 -45.78
#